data_AF-A0A8W8L0L0-F1
#
_entry.id   AF-A0A8W8L0L0-F1
#
_cell.length_a   1.000
_cell.length_b   1.000
_cell.length_c   1.000
_cell.angle_alpha   90.00
_cell.angle_beta   90.00
_cell.angle_gamma   90.00
#
_symmetry.space_group_name_H-M   'P 1'
#
loop_
_entity.id
_entity.type
_entity.pdbx_description
1 polymer ?
#
loop_
_entity_poly.entity_id
_entity_poly.type
_entity_poly.pdbx_seq_one_letter_code
_entity_poly.pdbx_strand_id
1 'polypeptide(L)'
;MFKNLYQSSHFMKSIEGRAAKVHSFMRGLSMSHCYPFSPFADPSSPAFDDLDASFSGANPFSKIFEMYPTSMKKLYVVDGGLTFNSPFPLVLRPQREVDLILSFDFSARPSDTALPFKEILLAQQWANLNKVPFPKIDQNIVNVEGRKECYVFEDPEDPKCPVVLHFVLANIRFRDEIKPGVPRTTDEEKEFADFDIFDDPQRPYSTFNFKYPKKSFERLSKLTEYNTLLYTDLIKGKIKQCIQRRQKHYSDIKRPIGLSDIKKLPINREHSVNLEHYVESFDDGLYDEMNK
;
A
#
# COMPACT_ATOMS: atom_id res chain seq x y z
N MET A 1 -34.41 6.76 31.59
CA MET A 1 -33.68 8.05 31.44
C MET A 1 -32.18 7.75 31.44
N PHE A 2 -31.64 7.23 30.32
CA PHE A 2 -30.20 7.05 30.17
C PHE A 2 -29.58 8.44 29.97
N LYS A 3 -28.93 8.98 31.00
CA LYS A 3 -28.07 10.15 30.83
C LYS A 3 -27.03 9.80 29.77
N ASN A 4 -26.98 10.57 28.70
CA ASN A 4 -25.95 10.50 27.66
C ASN A 4 -24.57 10.65 28.31
N LEU A 5 -23.92 9.53 28.65
CA LEU A 5 -22.57 9.48 29.23
C LEU A 5 -21.56 10.27 28.36
N TYR A 6 -21.83 10.32 27.05
CA TYR A 6 -21.08 11.04 26.04
C TYR A 6 -21.25 12.56 26.08
N GLN A 7 -22.41 13.09 26.50
CA GLN A 7 -22.66 14.53 26.53
C GLN A 7 -22.16 15.21 27.80
N SER A 8 -21.91 14.45 28.87
CA SER A 8 -21.45 14.96 30.17
C SER A 8 -19.94 15.16 30.27
N SER A 9 -19.14 14.60 29.36
CA SER A 9 -17.68 14.77 29.36
C SER A 9 -17.25 15.82 28.35
N HIS A 10 -16.80 16.98 28.83
CA HIS A 10 -16.26 18.07 28.00
C HIS A 10 -15.04 17.61 27.17
N PHE A 11 -14.35 16.56 27.63
CA PHE A 11 -13.20 15.95 26.98
C PHE A 11 -13.57 15.30 25.63
N MET A 12 -14.68 14.55 25.56
CA MET A 12 -15.06 13.80 24.35
C MET A 12 -15.67 14.68 23.23
N LYS A 13 -15.95 15.96 23.52
CA LYS A 13 -16.56 16.90 22.56
C LYS A 13 -15.53 17.65 21.71
N SER A 14 -14.29 17.79 22.17
CA SER A 14 -13.24 18.48 21.40
C SER A 14 -12.62 17.54 20.38
N ILE A 15 -12.11 18.10 19.27
CA ILE A 15 -11.20 17.36 18.35
C ILE A 15 -10.03 16.77 19.15
N GLU A 16 -9.62 17.45 20.23
CA GLU A 16 -8.56 16.98 21.12
C GLU A 16 -8.87 15.69 21.87
N GLY A 17 -10.14 15.41 22.17
CA GLY A 17 -10.56 14.14 22.78
C GLY A 17 -10.95 13.06 21.77
N ARG A 18 -11.12 13.41 20.49
CA ARG A 18 -11.44 12.47 19.39
C ARG A 18 -10.20 12.01 18.62
N ALA A 19 -9.18 12.86 18.47
CA ALA A 19 -7.92 12.50 17.85
C ALA A 19 -7.02 11.77 18.83
N ALA A 20 -6.40 10.66 18.40
CA ALA A 20 -5.45 9.92 19.23
C ALA A 20 -4.19 10.78 19.41
N LYS A 21 -4.04 11.38 20.60
CA LYS A 21 -2.83 12.12 20.98
C LYS A 21 -1.88 11.20 21.72
N VAL A 22 -0.64 11.12 21.25
CA VAL A 22 0.45 10.41 21.95
C VAL A 22 1.51 11.39 22.40
N HIS A 23 2.34 11.02 23.37
CA HIS A 23 3.50 11.82 23.74
C HIS A 23 4.46 11.94 22.55
N SER A 24 4.95 13.16 22.30
CA SER A 24 5.92 13.38 21.23
C SER A 24 7.27 12.81 21.62
N PHE A 25 7.67 11.71 20.98
CA PHE A 25 9.00 11.11 21.12
C PHE A 25 10.10 11.94 20.45
N MET A 26 9.72 12.92 19.61
CA MET A 26 10.64 13.86 18.96
C MET A 26 10.88 15.13 19.78
N ARG A 27 10.26 15.26 20.96
CA ARG A 27 10.29 16.49 21.75
C ARG A 27 11.71 16.83 22.20
N GLY A 28 12.14 18.07 21.93
CA GLY A 28 13.46 18.57 22.34
C GLY A 28 14.62 18.12 21.45
N LEU A 29 14.35 17.35 20.39
CA LEU A 29 15.36 17.03 19.38
C LEU A 29 15.61 18.23 18.47
N SER A 30 16.86 18.43 18.09
CA SER A 30 17.24 19.29 16.97
C SER A 30 17.07 18.50 15.68
N MET A 31 16.24 18.99 14.77
CA MET A 31 16.09 18.34 13.47
C MET A 31 16.98 19.04 12.45
N SER A 32 17.69 18.23 11.67
CA SER A 32 18.38 18.63 10.47
C SER A 32 17.79 17.83 9.31
N HIS A 33 17.80 18.38 8.10
CA HIS A 33 17.47 17.63 6.90
C HIS A 33 18.60 16.62 6.64
N CYS A 34 18.58 15.49 7.35
CA CYS A 34 19.50 14.40 7.17
C CYS A 34 18.77 13.26 6.45
N TYR A 35 19.22 12.99 5.22
CA TYR A 35 18.76 11.96 4.30
C TYR A 35 17.34 12.12 3.72
N PRO A 36 17.20 12.05 2.39
CA PRO A 36 15.90 11.82 1.77
C PRO A 36 15.30 10.46 2.17
N PHE A 37 13.97 10.32 2.09
CA PHE A 37 13.26 9.05 2.31
C PHE A 37 13.84 7.91 1.44
N SER A 38 14.32 8.28 0.26
CA SER A 38 14.98 7.41 -0.71
C SER A 38 16.44 7.80 -0.93
N PRO A 39 17.43 6.88 -0.85
CA PRO A 39 18.82 7.19 -1.22
C PRO A 39 18.97 7.55 -2.71
N PHE A 40 17.91 7.37 -3.51
CA PHE A 40 17.84 7.75 -4.92
C PHE A 40 17.25 9.15 -5.14
N ALA A 41 16.89 9.88 -4.08
CA ALA A 41 16.42 11.25 -4.22
C ALA A 41 17.62 12.18 -4.47
N ASP A 42 17.60 12.88 -5.60
CA ASP A 42 18.50 14.00 -5.86
C ASP A 42 18.07 15.20 -4.99
N PRO A 43 18.92 15.70 -4.05
CA PRO A 43 18.60 16.85 -3.22
C PRO A 43 18.44 18.17 -4.00
N SER A 44 18.82 18.20 -5.29
CA SER A 44 18.66 19.35 -6.18
C SER A 44 17.38 19.30 -7.03
N SER A 45 16.62 18.20 -7.02
CA SER A 45 15.38 18.10 -7.76
C SER A 45 14.34 19.04 -7.14
N PRO A 46 13.71 19.95 -7.91
CA PRO A 46 12.61 20.74 -7.40
C PRO A 46 11.51 19.80 -6.88
N ALA A 47 10.88 20.20 -5.76
CA ALA A 47 9.60 19.64 -5.37
C ALA A 47 8.70 19.74 -6.61
N PHE A 48 8.08 18.63 -6.98
CA PHE A 48 7.24 18.55 -8.17
C PHE A 48 5.98 19.40 -7.89
N ASP A 49 6.09 20.70 -8.15
CA ASP A 49 4.97 21.62 -8.14
C ASP A 49 4.06 21.25 -9.32
N ASP A 50 2.77 21.15 -9.01
CA ASP A 50 1.66 20.96 -9.93
C ASP A 50 1.55 19.60 -10.64
N LEU A 51 1.04 18.62 -9.87
CA LEU A 51 0.14 17.60 -10.42
C LEU A 51 -1.26 17.86 -9.88
N ASP A 52 -2.13 18.24 -10.82
CA ASP A 52 -3.50 18.71 -10.67
C ASP A 52 -4.30 17.88 -9.65
N ALA A 53 -4.83 18.55 -8.64
CA ALA A 53 -5.63 17.98 -7.56
C ALA A 53 -7.06 17.67 -8.04
N SER A 54 -7.21 16.80 -9.03
CA SER A 54 -8.53 16.35 -9.46
C SER A 54 -9.06 15.28 -8.50
N PHE A 55 -9.77 15.70 -7.45
CA PHE A 55 -10.99 15.07 -6.91
C PHE A 55 -11.44 15.71 -5.58
N SER A 56 -10.56 16.43 -4.87
CA SER A 56 -10.88 17.10 -3.58
C SER A 56 -10.58 18.61 -3.55
N GLY A 57 -9.98 19.17 -4.61
CA GLY A 57 -9.59 20.58 -4.68
C GLY A 57 -8.39 20.96 -3.80
N ALA A 58 -7.82 20.02 -3.05
CA ALA A 58 -6.62 20.22 -2.25
C ALA A 58 -5.65 19.05 -2.43
N ASN A 59 -4.38 19.33 -2.72
CA ASN A 59 -3.33 18.32 -2.81
C ASN A 59 -3.09 17.71 -1.41
N PRO A 60 -3.40 16.41 -1.19
CA PRO A 60 -3.25 15.76 0.12
C PRO A 60 -1.78 15.70 0.59
N PHE A 61 -0.82 15.93 -0.31
CA PHE A 61 0.61 15.91 -0.04
C PHE A 61 1.23 17.31 0.08
N SER A 62 0.44 18.39 0.04
CA SER A 62 0.94 19.79 0.09
C SER A 62 1.89 20.10 1.26
N LYS A 63 1.78 19.37 2.37
CA LYS A 63 2.60 19.54 3.59
C LYS A 63 3.40 18.29 3.93
N ILE A 64 3.63 17.38 2.97
CA ILE A 64 4.28 16.08 3.22
C ILE A 64 5.70 16.19 3.77
N PHE A 65 6.42 17.26 3.43
CA PHE A 65 7.77 17.56 3.93
C PHE A 65 7.77 18.61 5.06
N GLU A 66 6.59 19.06 5.52
CA GLU A 66 6.49 19.97 6.66
C GLU A 66 6.91 19.23 7.93
N MET A 67 8.00 19.69 8.52
CA MET A 67 8.53 19.16 9.77
C MET A 67 7.59 19.45 10.94
N TYR A 68 7.18 18.39 11.66
CA TYR A 68 6.39 18.59 12.88
C TYR A 68 7.24 19.26 13.97
N PRO A 69 6.75 20.32 14.66
CA PRO A 69 7.57 21.08 15.60
C PRO A 69 8.03 20.23 16.80
N THR A 70 9.34 20.20 17.07
CA THR A 70 9.92 19.44 18.20
C THR A 70 9.71 20.09 19.57
N SER A 71 9.15 21.30 19.62
CA SER A 71 8.69 21.92 20.86
C SER A 71 7.38 21.32 21.39
N MET A 72 6.64 20.61 20.54
CA MET A 72 5.31 20.07 20.87
C MET A 72 5.39 18.88 21.82
N LYS A 73 4.56 18.89 22.87
CA LYS A 73 4.49 17.80 23.87
C LYS A 73 3.77 16.55 23.37
N LYS A 74 2.91 16.71 22.38
CA LYS A 74 2.01 15.66 21.87
C LYS A 74 2.02 15.65 20.35
N LEU A 75 1.87 14.45 19.80
CA LEU A 75 1.66 14.17 18.39
C LEU A 75 0.20 13.79 18.16
N TYR A 76 -0.34 14.14 17.00
CA TYR A 76 -1.64 13.67 16.53
C TYR A 76 -1.42 12.47 15.64
N VAL A 77 -2.05 11.35 15.98
CA VAL A 77 -2.08 10.15 15.15
C VAL A 77 -3.51 10.01 14.63
N VAL A 78 -3.62 9.85 13.32
CA VAL A 78 -4.91 9.76 12.62
C VAL A 78 -4.87 8.58 11.64
N ASP A 79 -6.04 8.20 11.14
CA ASP A 79 -6.17 7.17 10.12
C ASP A 79 -5.45 7.58 8.83
N GLY A 80 -4.62 6.68 8.28
CA GLY A 80 -3.90 6.90 7.02
C GLY A 80 -4.84 7.06 5.82
N GLY A 81 -6.05 6.50 5.89
CA GLY A 81 -7.09 6.65 4.89
C GLY A 81 -7.56 8.09 4.68
N LEU A 82 -7.20 9.02 5.58
CA LEU A 82 -7.42 10.47 5.39
C LEU A 82 -6.53 11.07 4.29
N THR A 83 -5.41 10.43 3.95
CA THR A 83 -4.54 10.86 2.85
C THR A 83 -4.85 10.05 1.59
N PHE A 84 -4.67 8.73 1.67
CA PHE A 84 -5.08 7.77 0.65
C PHE A 84 -5.20 6.37 1.27
N ASN A 85 -6.13 5.56 0.78
CA ASN A 85 -6.50 4.25 1.32
C ASN A 85 -5.55 3.13 0.88
N SER A 86 -4.24 3.39 0.83
CA SER A 86 -3.26 2.35 0.47
C SER A 86 -1.98 2.45 1.28
N PRO A 87 -1.54 1.37 1.95
CA PRO A 87 -0.37 1.38 2.83
C PRO A 87 0.97 1.27 2.08
N PHE A 88 1.06 1.77 0.84
CA PHE A 88 2.28 1.74 0.03
C PHE A 88 3.52 2.34 0.73
N PRO A 89 3.43 3.41 1.55
CA PRO A 89 4.58 3.94 2.28
C PRO A 89 5.26 2.90 3.18
N LEU A 90 4.51 1.91 3.66
CA LEU A 90 5.06 0.83 4.46
C LEU A 90 5.90 -0.14 3.63
N VAL A 91 5.57 -0.41 2.37
CA VAL A 91 6.28 -1.40 1.55
C VAL A 91 7.32 -0.78 0.62
N LEU A 92 7.14 0.49 0.24
CA LEU A 92 8.05 1.25 -0.63
C LEU A 92 9.25 1.86 0.09
N ARG A 93 9.41 1.57 1.40
CA ARG A 93 10.63 1.93 2.12
C ARG A 93 11.82 1.22 1.45
N PRO A 94 12.83 1.93 0.92
CA PRO A 94 13.90 1.33 0.12
C PRO A 94 14.61 0.16 0.82
N GLN A 95 14.78 0.25 2.14
CA GLN A 95 15.46 -0.79 2.93
C GLN A 95 14.69 -2.12 3.03
N ARG A 96 13.43 -2.17 2.55
CA ARG A 96 12.64 -3.42 2.50
C ARG A 96 12.82 -4.21 1.21
N GLU A 97 13.32 -3.57 0.14
CA GLU A 97 13.63 -4.22 -1.15
C GLU A 97 12.50 -5.15 -1.65
N VAL A 98 11.28 -4.64 -1.66
CA VAL A 98 10.11 -5.42 -2.09
C VAL A 98 10.08 -5.49 -3.61
N ASP A 99 10.17 -6.70 -4.17
CA ASP A 99 10.12 -6.90 -5.63
C ASP A 99 8.70 -7.01 -6.19
N LEU A 100 7.77 -7.53 -5.38
CA LEU A 100 6.39 -7.85 -5.76
C LEU A 100 5.42 -7.39 -4.68
N ILE A 101 4.41 -6.62 -5.08
CA ILE A 101 3.34 -6.12 -4.21
C ILE A 101 2.01 -6.68 -4.70
N LEU A 102 1.35 -7.46 -3.84
CA LEU A 102 -0.06 -7.83 -4.02
C LEU A 102 -0.91 -6.78 -3.31
N SER A 103 -1.42 -5.81 -4.07
CA SER A 103 -2.25 -4.71 -3.58
C SER A 103 -3.72 -5.13 -3.67
N PHE A 104 -4.46 -5.02 -2.56
CA PHE A 104 -5.90 -5.26 -2.53
C PHE A 104 -6.61 -3.96 -2.16
N ASP A 105 -7.35 -3.39 -3.12
CA ASP A 105 -8.09 -2.14 -2.95
C ASP A 105 -9.59 -2.40 -2.71
N PHE A 106 -10.03 -2.03 -1.50
CA PHE A 106 -11.41 -2.10 -1.04
C PHE A 106 -12.05 -0.71 -0.92
N SER A 107 -11.44 0.30 -1.53
CA SER A 107 -11.92 1.68 -1.43
C SER A 107 -13.31 1.84 -2.02
N ALA A 108 -14.12 2.65 -1.35
CA ALA A 108 -15.43 3.00 -1.84
C ALA A 108 -15.32 3.72 -3.18
N ARG A 109 -16.14 3.31 -4.14
CA ARG A 109 -16.24 3.94 -5.46
C ARG A 109 -17.64 4.50 -5.66
N PRO A 110 -17.82 5.52 -6.52
CA PRO A 110 -19.15 6.06 -6.83
C PRO A 110 -20.12 5.03 -7.44
N SER A 111 -19.59 4.02 -8.13
CA SER A 111 -20.33 2.95 -8.78
C SER A 111 -19.42 1.74 -9.03
N ASP A 112 -19.98 0.55 -9.24
CA ASP A 112 -19.24 -0.64 -9.70
C ASP A 112 -18.60 -0.37 -11.07
N THR A 113 -19.14 0.61 -11.82
CA THR A 113 -18.66 1.08 -13.13
C THR A 113 -17.57 2.16 -13.11
N ALA A 114 -17.23 2.72 -11.95
CA ALA A 114 -16.16 3.70 -11.82
C ALA A 114 -14.75 3.09 -11.96
N LEU A 115 -13.79 3.84 -12.50
CA LEU A 115 -12.39 3.39 -12.61
C LEU A 115 -11.78 3.14 -11.22
N PRO A 116 -11.15 1.98 -10.97
CA PRO A 116 -10.63 1.61 -9.65
C PRO A 116 -9.21 2.11 -9.38
N PHE A 117 -8.77 3.23 -9.97
CA PHE A 117 -7.35 3.62 -9.93
C PHE A 117 -7.04 4.81 -9.03
N LYS A 118 -8.04 5.40 -8.37
CA LYS A 118 -7.85 6.63 -7.58
C LYS A 118 -6.74 6.50 -6.53
N GLU A 119 -6.78 5.45 -5.70
CA GLU A 119 -5.85 5.31 -4.57
C GLU A 119 -4.46 4.88 -5.02
N ILE A 120 -4.33 4.05 -6.07
CA ILE A 120 -3.03 3.69 -6.64
C ILE A 120 -2.37 4.86 -7.40
N LEU A 121 -3.16 5.78 -7.98
CA LEU A 121 -2.63 7.03 -8.55
C LEU A 121 -2.09 7.98 -7.46
N LEU A 122 -2.79 8.07 -6.32
CA LEU A 122 -2.27 8.80 -5.14
C LEU A 122 -1.00 8.15 -4.60
N ALA A 123 -0.92 6.81 -4.62
CA ALA A 123 0.30 6.10 -4.26
C ALA A 123 1.46 6.39 -5.23
N GLN A 124 1.21 6.43 -6.54
CA GLN A 124 2.20 6.85 -7.54
C GLN A 124 2.66 8.28 -7.28
N GLN A 125 1.74 9.21 -7.00
CA GLN A 125 2.09 10.60 -6.66
C GLN A 125 2.96 10.67 -5.40
N TRP A 126 2.59 9.94 -4.34
CA TRP A 126 3.39 9.84 -3.13
C TRP A 126 4.79 9.29 -3.41
N ALA A 127 4.89 8.24 -4.23
CA ALA A 127 6.16 7.62 -4.60
C ALA A 127 7.06 8.59 -5.37
N ASN A 128 6.49 9.31 -6.35
CA ASN A 128 7.18 10.33 -7.13
C ASN A 128 7.69 11.48 -6.25
N LEU A 129 6.89 11.94 -5.30
CA LEU A 129 7.30 12.97 -4.33
C LEU A 129 8.46 12.47 -3.46
N ASN A 130 8.41 11.23 -2.98
CA ASN A 130 9.44 10.63 -2.13
C ASN A 130 10.62 10.02 -2.90
N LYS A 131 10.61 10.13 -4.24
CA LYS A 131 11.64 9.61 -5.15
C LYS A 131 11.94 8.12 -4.91
N VAL A 132 10.89 7.33 -4.68
CA VAL A 132 10.99 5.87 -4.60
C VAL A 132 10.48 5.23 -5.89
N PRO A 133 11.11 4.14 -6.36
CA PRO A 133 10.65 3.41 -7.54
C PRO A 133 9.19 2.96 -7.40
N PHE A 134 8.38 3.24 -8.42
CA PHE A 134 6.98 2.83 -8.50
C PHE A 134 6.54 2.76 -9.96
N PRO A 135 5.78 1.74 -10.38
CA PRO A 135 5.43 1.58 -11.77
C PRO A 135 4.44 2.66 -12.22
N LYS A 136 4.54 3.06 -13.49
CA LYS A 136 3.58 3.98 -14.09
C LYS A 136 2.20 3.32 -14.19
N ILE A 137 1.18 4.03 -13.74
CA ILE A 137 -0.22 3.61 -13.78
C ILE A 137 -0.87 4.20 -15.04
N ASP A 138 -1.05 3.37 -16.06
CA ASP A 138 -1.83 3.72 -17.25
C ASP A 138 -3.29 3.30 -17.08
N GLN A 139 -4.18 4.28 -16.93
CA GLN A 139 -5.61 4.05 -16.78
C GLN A 139 -6.26 3.51 -18.07
N ASN A 140 -5.63 3.72 -19.23
CA ASN A 140 -6.14 3.24 -20.52
C ASN A 140 -6.14 1.71 -20.61
N ILE A 141 -5.47 1.00 -19.69
CA ILE A 141 -5.51 -0.46 -19.61
C ILE A 141 -6.94 -0.99 -19.56
N VAL A 142 -7.88 -0.26 -18.96
CA VAL A 142 -9.30 -0.66 -18.91
C VAL A 142 -9.97 -0.58 -20.29
N ASN A 143 -9.57 0.37 -21.14
CA ASN A 143 -10.10 0.48 -22.49
C ASN A 143 -9.52 -0.61 -23.41
N VAL A 144 -8.28 -1.04 -23.15
CA VAL A 144 -7.57 -2.06 -23.95
C VAL A 144 -7.94 -3.47 -23.52
N GLU A 145 -7.92 -3.75 -22.21
CA GLU A 145 -8.07 -5.09 -21.66
C GLU A 145 -9.45 -5.38 -21.09
N GLY A 146 -10.31 -4.35 -21.03
CA GLY A 146 -11.57 -4.41 -20.31
C GLY A 146 -11.38 -4.30 -18.79
N ARG A 147 -12.49 -4.38 -18.07
CA ARG A 147 -12.52 -4.30 -16.62
C ARG A 147 -12.19 -5.69 -16.06
N LYS A 148 -11.18 -5.74 -15.19
CA LYS A 148 -10.66 -6.94 -14.55
C LYS A 148 -10.67 -6.81 -13.04
N GLU A 149 -10.60 -7.95 -12.36
CA GLU A 149 -10.47 -8.03 -10.91
C GLU A 149 -9.03 -7.80 -10.44
N CYS A 150 -8.03 -7.92 -11.33
CA CYS A 150 -6.63 -7.63 -11.07
C CYS A 150 -5.96 -6.98 -12.30
N TYR A 151 -5.12 -5.96 -12.06
CA TYR A 151 -4.28 -5.31 -13.06
C TYR A 151 -2.81 -5.44 -12.68
N VAL A 152 -1.93 -5.55 -13.68
CA VAL A 152 -0.48 -5.62 -13.47
C VAL A 152 0.15 -4.30 -13.89
N PHE A 153 0.94 -3.72 -12.98
CA PHE A 153 1.77 -2.55 -13.27
C PHE A 153 3.23 -2.90 -12.98
N GLU A 154 4.10 -2.69 -13.97
CA GLU A 154 5.53 -2.95 -13.86
C GLU A 154 6.31 -1.95 -14.70
N ASP A 155 7.58 -1.72 -14.32
CA ASP A 155 8.55 -0.99 -15.13
C ASP A 155 9.65 -1.97 -15.55
N PRO A 156 9.70 -2.39 -16.83
CA PRO A 156 10.73 -3.29 -17.33
C PRO A 156 12.13 -2.69 -17.36
N GLU A 157 12.24 -1.35 -17.40
CA GLU A 157 13.50 -0.63 -17.55
C GLU A 157 14.17 -0.35 -16.20
N ASP A 158 13.39 -0.30 -15.11
CA ASP A 158 13.91 -0.15 -13.74
C ASP A 158 13.82 -1.47 -12.94
N PRO A 159 14.94 -2.19 -12.75
CA PRO A 159 14.96 -3.43 -11.98
C PRO A 159 14.67 -3.23 -10.49
N LYS A 160 14.77 -2.00 -9.96
CA LYS A 160 14.45 -1.66 -8.56
C LYS A 160 12.96 -1.36 -8.37
N CYS A 161 12.22 -1.18 -9.45
CA CYS A 161 10.79 -0.91 -9.38
C CYS A 161 10.01 -2.20 -9.04
N PRO A 162 9.15 -2.19 -8.00
CA PRO A 162 8.31 -3.33 -7.69
C PRO A 162 7.31 -3.60 -8.81
N VAL A 163 7.00 -4.87 -9.03
CA VAL A 163 5.81 -5.28 -9.78
C VAL A 163 4.60 -5.15 -8.85
N VAL A 164 3.53 -4.52 -9.31
CA VAL A 164 2.28 -4.36 -8.53
C VAL A 164 1.16 -5.15 -9.21
N LEU A 165 0.63 -6.15 -8.52
CA LEU A 165 -0.64 -6.79 -8.85
C LEU A 165 -1.73 -6.10 -8.05
N HIS A 166 -2.52 -5.28 -8.71
CA HIS A 166 -3.55 -4.45 -8.09
C HIS A 166 -4.92 -5.11 -8.24
N PHE A 167 -5.33 -5.82 -7.20
CA PHE A 167 -6.66 -6.40 -7.05
C PHE A 167 -7.66 -5.32 -6.67
N VAL A 168 -8.78 -5.28 -7.39
CA VAL A 168 -9.84 -4.30 -7.18
C VAL A 168 -11.11 -5.01 -6.73
N LEU A 169 -11.85 -4.40 -5.81
CA LEU A 169 -13.12 -4.95 -5.36
C LEU A 169 -14.18 -4.85 -6.48
N ALA A 170 -14.37 -5.93 -7.24
CA ALA A 170 -15.32 -6.00 -8.34
C ALA A 170 -15.95 -7.40 -8.47
N ASN A 171 -17.27 -7.45 -8.64
CA ASN A 171 -18.03 -8.67 -8.90
C ASN A 171 -18.25 -8.84 -10.41
N ILE A 172 -17.23 -9.38 -11.09
CA ILE A 172 -17.21 -9.61 -12.55
C ILE A 172 -17.44 -11.10 -12.80
N ARG A 173 -16.38 -11.93 -12.85
CA ARG A 173 -16.53 -13.36 -13.17
C ARG A 173 -17.17 -14.20 -12.07
N PHE A 174 -17.12 -13.72 -10.81
CA PHE A 174 -17.76 -14.42 -9.69
C PHE A 174 -19.29 -14.55 -9.85
N ARG A 175 -19.91 -13.65 -10.63
CA ARG A 175 -21.34 -13.74 -10.99
C ARG A 175 -21.69 -15.04 -11.71
N ASP A 176 -20.78 -15.51 -12.56
CA ASP A 176 -21.01 -16.66 -13.43
C ASP A 176 -20.35 -17.94 -12.90
N GLU A 177 -19.34 -17.81 -12.04
CA GLU A 177 -18.51 -18.93 -11.59
C GLU A 177 -18.47 -19.08 -10.06
N ILE A 178 -18.48 -20.33 -9.58
CA ILE A 178 -18.32 -20.66 -8.15
C ILE A 178 -16.84 -20.68 -7.78
N LYS A 179 -16.02 -21.20 -8.69
CA LYS A 179 -14.56 -21.28 -8.63
C LYS A 179 -14.01 -21.00 -10.03
N PRO A 180 -12.77 -20.54 -10.17
CA PRO A 180 -12.19 -20.28 -11.49
C PRO A 180 -12.38 -21.46 -12.45
N GLY A 181 -13.10 -21.25 -13.54
CA GLY A 181 -13.41 -22.26 -14.55
C GLY A 181 -14.58 -23.20 -14.23
N VAL A 182 -15.30 -23.00 -13.13
CA VAL A 182 -16.46 -23.80 -12.72
C VAL A 182 -17.73 -22.93 -12.74
N PRO A 183 -18.60 -23.07 -13.76
CA PRO A 183 -19.79 -22.23 -13.89
C PRO A 183 -20.86 -22.56 -12.85
N ARG A 184 -21.69 -21.57 -12.51
CA ARG A 184 -22.90 -21.72 -11.72
C ARG A 184 -24.00 -22.35 -12.56
N THR A 185 -24.69 -23.32 -12.01
CA THR A 185 -25.69 -24.11 -12.74
C THR A 185 -27.10 -23.91 -12.20
N THR A 186 -27.27 -23.87 -10.88
CA THR A 186 -28.59 -23.70 -10.26
C THR A 186 -28.98 -22.22 -10.16
N ASP A 187 -30.28 -21.96 -10.04
CA ASP A 187 -30.78 -20.60 -9.90
C ASP A 187 -30.39 -19.99 -8.54
N GLU A 188 -30.31 -20.80 -7.48
CA GLU A 188 -29.84 -20.37 -6.16
C GLU A 188 -28.37 -19.95 -6.19
N GLU A 189 -27.52 -20.67 -6.94
CA GLU A 189 -26.11 -20.33 -7.10
C GLU A 189 -25.94 -19.00 -7.83
N LYS A 190 -26.73 -18.75 -8.87
CA LYS A 190 -26.72 -17.50 -9.64
C LYS A 190 -27.24 -16.35 -8.80
N GLU A 191 -28.37 -16.52 -8.12
CA GLU A 191 -28.93 -15.50 -7.21
C GLU A 191 -27.97 -15.17 -6.08
N PHE A 192 -27.20 -16.14 -5.57
CA PHE A 192 -26.19 -15.86 -4.55
C PHE A 192 -25.11 -14.89 -5.04
N ALA A 193 -24.66 -14.99 -6.29
CA ALA A 193 -23.60 -14.14 -6.83
C ALA A 193 -24.10 -12.88 -7.56
N ASP A 194 -25.40 -12.79 -7.82
CA ASP A 194 -26.02 -11.61 -8.40
C ASP A 194 -26.25 -10.52 -7.33
N PHE A 195 -25.25 -9.64 -7.19
CA PHE A 195 -25.30 -8.47 -6.32
C PHE A 195 -24.27 -7.42 -6.73
N ASP A 196 -24.61 -6.16 -6.49
CA ASP A 196 -23.74 -5.02 -6.69
C ASP A 196 -23.00 -4.66 -5.38
N ILE A 197 -21.80 -4.10 -5.49
CA ILE A 197 -21.03 -3.68 -4.31
C ILE A 197 -21.42 -2.25 -3.90
N PHE A 198 -21.29 -1.32 -4.84
CA PHE A 198 -21.47 0.12 -4.65
C PHE A 198 -22.80 0.62 -5.23
N ASP A 199 -23.31 -0.04 -6.28
CA ASP A 199 -24.56 0.36 -6.95
C ASP A 199 -25.83 -0.14 -6.22
N ASP A 200 -25.71 -1.07 -5.27
CA ASP A 200 -26.84 -1.55 -4.45
C ASP A 200 -27.43 -0.39 -3.62
N PRO A 201 -28.71 -0.01 -3.80
CA PRO A 201 -29.36 1.07 -3.05
C PRO A 201 -29.36 0.87 -1.53
N GLN A 202 -29.35 -0.38 -1.05
CA GLN A 202 -29.28 -0.70 0.37
C GLN A 202 -27.88 -0.53 0.96
N ARG A 203 -26.87 -0.39 0.11
CA ARG A 203 -25.45 -0.17 0.46
C ARG A 203 -24.97 -1.07 1.61
N PRO A 204 -25.18 -2.40 1.54
CA PRO A 204 -24.80 -3.31 2.63
C PRO A 204 -23.28 -3.29 2.89
N TYR A 205 -22.48 -2.89 1.89
CA TYR A 205 -21.02 -2.83 1.92
C TYR A 205 -20.46 -1.42 2.16
N SER A 206 -21.30 -0.47 2.59
CA SER A 206 -20.86 0.89 2.93
C SER A 206 -19.79 0.89 4.03
N THR A 207 -18.79 1.76 3.91
CA THR A 207 -17.75 1.99 4.93
C THR A 207 -18.33 2.32 6.32
N PHE A 208 -19.54 2.86 6.38
CA PHE A 208 -20.22 3.20 7.64
C PHE A 208 -21.09 2.07 8.20
N ASN A 209 -21.24 0.95 7.47
CA ASN A 209 -22.00 -0.19 7.96
C ASN A 209 -21.07 -1.17 8.71
N PHE A 210 -21.42 -1.45 9.97
CA PHE A 210 -20.69 -2.37 10.83
C PHE A 210 -21.47 -3.67 11.13
N LYS A 211 -22.69 -3.82 10.58
CA LYS A 211 -23.53 -5.00 10.78
C LYS A 211 -23.74 -5.73 9.46
N TYR A 212 -23.18 -6.93 9.38
CA TYR A 212 -23.26 -7.77 8.20
C TYR A 212 -24.18 -8.97 8.45
N PRO A 213 -25.33 -9.07 7.78
CA PRO A 213 -26.07 -10.33 7.71
C PRO A 213 -25.19 -11.42 7.10
N LYS A 214 -25.47 -12.68 7.48
CA LYS A 214 -24.71 -13.86 7.00
C LYS A 214 -24.55 -13.87 5.48
N LYS A 215 -25.64 -13.66 4.72
CA LYS A 215 -25.61 -13.63 3.24
C LYS A 215 -24.67 -12.55 2.70
N SER A 216 -24.72 -11.32 3.23
CA SER A 216 -23.84 -10.22 2.78
C SER A 216 -22.37 -10.49 3.08
N PHE A 217 -22.08 -11.01 4.28
CA PHE A 217 -20.72 -11.39 4.68
C PHE A 217 -20.16 -12.50 3.79
N GLU A 218 -20.92 -13.59 3.60
CA GLU A 218 -20.51 -14.72 2.77
C GLU A 218 -20.30 -14.31 1.32
N ARG A 219 -21.17 -13.47 0.77
CA ARG A 219 -21.02 -12.90 -0.59
C ARG A 219 -19.70 -12.17 -0.76
N LEU A 220 -19.40 -11.21 0.12
CA LEU A 220 -18.17 -10.41 0.01
C LEU A 220 -16.91 -11.26 0.24
N SER A 221 -16.95 -12.17 1.22
CA SER A 221 -15.85 -13.08 1.53
C SER A 221 -15.56 -14.06 0.38
N LYS A 222 -16.61 -14.65 -0.20
CA LYS A 222 -16.47 -15.58 -1.33
C LYS A 222 -16.06 -14.89 -2.62
N LEU A 223 -16.52 -13.65 -2.84
CA LEU A 223 -16.08 -12.82 -3.95
C LEU A 223 -14.56 -12.57 -3.87
N THR A 224 -14.05 -12.14 -2.71
CA THR A 224 -12.61 -11.85 -2.57
C THR A 224 -11.75 -13.10 -2.63
N GLU A 225 -12.22 -14.22 -2.07
CA GLU A 225 -11.60 -15.54 -2.23
C GLU A 225 -11.52 -15.95 -3.70
N TYR A 226 -12.64 -15.89 -4.43
CA TYR A 226 -12.71 -16.23 -5.85
C TYR A 226 -11.77 -15.35 -6.68
N ASN A 227 -11.84 -14.02 -6.51
CA ASN A 227 -10.99 -13.09 -7.26
C ASN A 227 -9.51 -13.35 -7.00
N THR A 228 -9.13 -13.72 -5.78
CA THR A 228 -7.73 -14.07 -5.47
C THR A 228 -7.32 -15.37 -6.15
N LEU A 229 -8.16 -16.41 -6.05
CA LEU A 229 -7.92 -17.72 -6.66
C LEU A 229 -7.80 -17.63 -8.19
N LEU A 230 -8.60 -16.77 -8.82
CA LEU A 230 -8.63 -16.55 -10.26
C LEU A 230 -7.25 -16.16 -10.83
N TYR A 231 -6.43 -15.43 -10.07
CA TYR A 231 -5.11 -14.96 -10.51
C TYR A 231 -3.95 -15.74 -9.88
N THR A 232 -4.19 -16.93 -9.32
CA THR A 232 -3.14 -17.76 -8.70
C THR A 232 -1.94 -18.02 -9.62
N ASP A 233 -2.20 -18.38 -10.87
CA ASP A 233 -1.13 -18.69 -11.83
C ASP A 233 -0.37 -17.44 -12.27
N LEU A 234 -1.06 -16.30 -12.38
CA LEU A 234 -0.42 -15.01 -12.62
C LEU A 234 0.50 -14.62 -11.45
N ILE A 235 0.05 -14.77 -10.19
CA ILE A 235 0.86 -14.51 -9.00
C ILE A 235 2.12 -15.38 -9.03
N LYS A 236 1.97 -16.69 -9.26
CA LYS A 236 3.13 -17.62 -9.37
C LYS A 236 4.08 -17.22 -10.50
N GLY A 237 3.54 -16.82 -11.65
CA GLY A 237 4.33 -16.33 -12.78
C GLY A 237 5.13 -15.08 -12.43
N LYS A 238 4.52 -14.12 -11.73
CA LYS A 238 5.19 -12.88 -11.28
C LYS A 238 6.21 -13.12 -10.17
N ILE A 239 5.97 -14.07 -9.27
CA ILE A 239 6.99 -14.54 -8.30
C ILE A 239 8.21 -15.07 -9.06
N LYS A 240 8.00 -15.98 -10.03
CA LYS A 240 9.09 -16.54 -10.84
C LYS A 240 9.87 -15.45 -11.58
N GLN A 241 9.17 -14.49 -12.19
CA GLN A 241 9.79 -13.34 -12.86
C GLN A 241 10.64 -12.50 -11.90
N CYS A 242 10.13 -12.22 -10.70
CA CYS A 242 10.86 -11.44 -9.68
C CYS A 242 12.13 -12.16 -9.22
N ILE A 243 12.09 -13.48 -9.02
CA ILE A 243 13.27 -14.29 -8.68
C ILE A 243 14.32 -14.19 -9.80
N GLN A 244 13.92 -14.37 -11.05
CA GLN A 244 14.83 -14.27 -12.21
C GLN A 244 15.43 -12.87 -12.35
N ARG A 245 14.62 -11.83 -12.14
CA ARG A 245 15.07 -10.44 -12.17
C ARG A 245 16.10 -10.17 -11.07
N ARG A 246 15.85 -10.63 -9.84
CA ARG A 246 16.76 -10.49 -8.71
C ARG A 246 18.10 -11.21 -8.94
N GLN A 247 18.07 -12.39 -9.56
CA GLN A 247 19.29 -13.11 -9.95
C GLN A 247 20.09 -12.33 -11.02
N LYS A 248 19.43 -11.79 -12.04
CA LYS A 248 20.07 -11.04 -13.12
C LYS A 248 20.66 -9.70 -12.65
N HIS A 249 19.99 -9.01 -11.75
CA HIS A 249 20.33 -7.67 -11.28
C HIS A 249 20.86 -7.65 -9.84
N TYR A 250 21.47 -8.76 -9.38
CA TYR A 250 21.93 -8.92 -8.01
C TYR A 250 22.89 -7.79 -7.56
N SER A 251 23.76 -7.32 -8.45
CA SER A 251 24.67 -6.20 -8.18
C SER A 251 23.95 -4.86 -8.02
N ASP A 252 22.83 -4.65 -8.73
CA ASP A 252 22.12 -3.38 -8.83
C ASP A 252 21.05 -3.21 -7.75
N ILE A 253 20.50 -4.33 -7.27
CA ILE A 253 19.46 -4.44 -6.22
C ILE A 253 20.12 -4.68 -4.84
N LYS A 254 21.46 -4.67 -4.74
CA LYS A 254 22.17 -4.94 -3.49
C LYS A 254 21.80 -3.95 -2.38
N ARG A 255 21.77 -4.48 -1.15
CA ARG A 255 21.58 -3.73 0.10
C ARG A 255 22.34 -2.40 0.12
N PRO A 256 21.71 -1.29 0.52
CA PRO A 256 22.38 0.01 0.67
C PRO A 256 23.49 0.03 1.74
N ILE A 257 23.62 -1.01 2.56
CA ILE A 257 24.59 -1.10 3.64
C ILE A 257 25.33 -2.44 3.52
N GLY A 258 26.59 -2.39 3.13
CA GLY A 258 27.53 -3.50 3.27
C GLY A 258 28.46 -3.33 4.47
N LEU A 259 29.28 -4.34 4.77
CA LEU A 259 30.29 -4.28 5.84
C LEU A 259 31.24 -3.08 5.70
N SER A 260 31.53 -2.68 4.46
CA SER A 260 32.35 -1.50 4.14
C SER A 260 31.74 -0.18 4.61
N ASP A 261 30.41 -0.12 4.73
CA ASP A 261 29.68 1.09 5.12
C ASP A 261 29.57 1.21 6.63
N ILE A 262 29.55 0.07 7.35
CA ILE A 262 29.58 0.02 8.83
C ILE A 262 30.86 0.67 9.36
N LYS A 263 32.00 0.40 8.71
CA LYS A 263 33.32 0.97 9.08
C LYS A 263 33.37 2.50 8.99
N LYS A 264 32.43 3.12 8.28
CA LYS A 264 32.32 4.58 8.12
C LYS A 264 31.35 5.21 9.13
N LEU A 265 30.62 4.40 9.90
CA LEU A 265 29.68 4.90 10.90
C LEU A 265 30.43 5.38 12.15
N PRO A 266 30.07 6.54 12.73
CA PRO A 266 30.68 7.06 13.94
C PRO A 266 30.12 6.36 15.19
N ILE A 267 30.35 5.04 15.29
CA ILE A 267 29.88 4.18 16.38
C ILE A 267 31.06 3.54 17.11
N ASN A 268 30.86 3.18 18.38
CA ASN A 268 31.91 2.54 19.17
C ASN A 268 32.22 1.13 18.62
N ARG A 269 33.39 0.59 18.98
CA ARG A 269 33.89 -0.68 18.47
C ARG A 269 32.95 -1.86 18.75
N GLU A 270 32.35 -1.89 19.94
CA GLU A 270 31.43 -2.96 20.34
C GLU A 270 30.16 -2.97 19.47
N HIS A 271 29.54 -1.80 19.27
CA HIS A 271 28.36 -1.66 18.41
C HIS A 271 28.69 -1.91 16.93
N SER A 272 29.89 -1.54 16.47
CA SER A 272 30.37 -1.84 15.12
C SER A 272 30.47 -3.35 14.90
N VAL A 273 31.07 -4.09 15.84
CA VAL A 273 31.20 -5.55 15.76
C VAL A 273 29.83 -6.23 15.81
N ASN A 274 28.93 -5.78 16.69
CA ASN A 274 27.56 -6.31 16.75
C ASN A 274 26.79 -6.06 15.45
N LEU A 275 26.97 -4.87 14.84
CA LEU A 275 26.33 -4.53 13.57
C LEU A 275 26.94 -5.30 12.40
N GLU A 276 28.26 -5.51 12.38
CA GLU A 276 28.95 -6.35 11.40
C GLU A 276 28.42 -7.80 11.46
N HIS A 277 28.38 -8.41 12.65
CA HIS A 277 27.83 -9.76 12.83
C HIS A 277 26.34 -9.85 12.46
N TYR A 278 25.54 -8.82 12.78
CA TYR A 278 24.14 -8.76 12.36
C TYR A 278 24.03 -8.70 10.83
N VAL A 279 24.84 -7.87 10.16
CA VAL A 279 24.83 -7.74 8.70
C VAL A 279 25.33 -9.02 8.01
N GLU A 280 26.38 -9.66 8.53
CA GLU A 280 26.90 -10.95 8.05
C GLU A 280 25.88 -12.07 8.13
N SER A 281 25.06 -12.10 9.20
CA SER A 281 24.03 -13.15 9.39
C SER A 281 22.97 -13.22 8.28
N PHE A 282 22.89 -12.20 7.42
CA PHE A 282 21.98 -12.21 6.26
C PHE A 282 22.62 -12.77 4.98
N ASP A 283 23.96 -12.78 4.89
CA ASP A 283 24.69 -13.21 3.70
C ASP A 283 25.03 -14.71 3.75
N ASP A 284 25.12 -15.30 4.95
CA ASP A 284 25.42 -16.73 5.18
C ASP A 284 24.36 -17.69 4.61
N GLY A 285 23.18 -17.20 4.21
CA GLY A 285 22.11 -18.02 3.62
C GLY A 285 22.09 -18.08 2.10
N LEU A 286 22.86 -17.26 1.39
CA LEU A 286 22.79 -17.13 -0.09
C LEU A 286 24.00 -17.73 -0.82
N TYR A 287 25.17 -17.80 -0.17
CA TYR A 287 26.38 -18.34 -0.80
C TYR A 287 26.42 -19.87 -0.86
N ASP A 288 25.74 -20.56 0.05
CA ASP A 288 25.74 -22.03 0.11
C ASP A 288 24.82 -22.69 -0.94
N GLU A 289 23.82 -21.98 -1.47
CA GLU A 289 22.95 -22.47 -2.55
C GLU A 289 23.45 -22.11 -3.96
N MET A 290 24.34 -21.12 -4.10
CA MET A 290 24.92 -20.76 -5.40
C MET A 290 26.12 -21.61 -5.80
N ASN A 291 26.65 -22.42 -4.88
CA ASN A 291 27.80 -23.33 -5.10
C ASN A 291 27.43 -24.82 -5.02
N LYS A 292 26.14 -25.16 -5.16
CA LYS A 292 25.63 -26.52 -5.38
C LYS A 292 24.82 -26.58 -6.66
#